data_AF-A0A5B9QD21-F1
#
_entry.id   AF-A0A5B9QD21-F1
#
_cell.length_a   1.000
_cell.length_b   1.000
_cell.length_c   1.000
_cell.angle_alpha   90.00
_cell.angle_beta   90.00
_cell.angle_gamma   90.00
#
_symmetry.space_group_name_H-M   'P 1'
#
loop_
_entity.id
_entity.type
_entity.pdbx_description
1 polymer ?
#
loop_
_entity_poly.entity_id
_entity_poly.type
_entity_poly.pdbx_seq_one_letter_code
_entity_poly.pdbx_strand_id
1 'polypeptide(L)'
;MKSIKKWSGFSLLEVLAVATMVGILAAIVIPRFTGSNDIAKYRVRDHYRTTINKAVEEWYIAKGKWPLNDLSDIGADPNYLPEGIPINPVDNKKFSLNATTHRVN
;
A
#
# COMPACT_ATOMS: atom_id res chain seq x y z
N MET A 1 68.72 -13.58 -8.55
CA MET A 1 67.72 -13.08 -9.52
C MET A 1 66.50 -12.60 -8.75
N LYS A 2 66.22 -11.29 -8.73
CA LYS A 2 65.02 -10.73 -8.07
C LYS A 2 63.85 -10.78 -9.07
N SER A 3 62.82 -11.57 -8.74
CA SER A 3 61.56 -11.64 -9.49
C SER A 3 60.77 -10.35 -9.31
N ILE A 4 60.44 -9.68 -10.42
CA ILE A 4 59.61 -8.48 -10.43
C ILE A 4 58.15 -8.93 -10.35
N LYS A 5 57.52 -8.70 -9.19
CA LYS A 5 56.10 -8.98 -8.98
C LYS A 5 55.28 -7.98 -9.81
N LYS A 6 54.55 -8.41 -10.83
CA LYS A 6 53.60 -7.56 -11.58
C LYS A 6 52.41 -7.23 -10.67
N TRP A 7 52.15 -5.94 -10.48
CA TRP A 7 50.93 -5.46 -9.83
C TRP A 7 49.86 -5.32 -10.90
N SER A 8 48.84 -6.18 -10.87
CA SER A 8 47.65 -6.05 -11.71
C SER A 8 46.66 -5.12 -10.99
N GLY A 9 46.67 -3.84 -11.37
CA GLY A 9 45.64 -2.88 -10.96
C GLY A 9 44.51 -2.85 -11.99
N PHE A 10 43.29 -2.58 -11.50
CA PHE A 10 42.11 -2.31 -12.33
C PHE A 10 42.39 -1.17 -13.33
N SER A 11 42.01 -1.34 -14.60
CA SER A 11 42.11 -0.27 -15.59
C SER A 11 41.00 0.77 -15.40
N LEU A 12 41.27 2.05 -15.72
CA LEU A 12 40.23 3.09 -15.76
C LEU A 12 39.09 2.71 -16.72
N LEU A 13 39.43 2.09 -17.86
CA LEU A 13 38.44 1.61 -18.83
C LEU A 13 37.57 0.47 -18.28
N GLU A 14 38.12 -0.39 -17.43
CA GLU A 14 37.36 -1.47 -16.79
C GLU A 14 36.33 -0.92 -15.80
N VAL A 15 36.75 0.01 -14.93
CA VAL A 15 35.82 0.65 -13.99
C VAL A 15 34.76 1.45 -14.74
N LEU A 16 35.13 2.13 -15.82
CA LEU A 16 34.20 2.90 -16.66
C LEU A 16 33.18 2.00 -17.36
N ALA A 17 33.63 0.90 -17.98
CA ALA A 17 32.73 -0.05 -18.63
C ALA A 17 31.74 -0.68 -17.63
N VAL A 18 32.20 -1.06 -16.43
CA VAL A 18 31.31 -1.60 -15.40
C VAL A 18 30.33 -0.53 -14.88
N ALA A 19 30.82 0.68 -14.59
CA ALA A 19 29.97 1.77 -14.09
C ALA A 19 28.88 2.16 -15.10
N THR A 20 29.22 2.20 -16.39
CA THR A 20 28.26 2.47 -17.47
C THR A 20 27.22 1.36 -17.61
N MET A 21 27.62 0.09 -17.55
CA MET A 21 26.68 -1.03 -17.55
C MET A 21 25.73 -1.00 -16.35
N VAL A 22 26.26 -0.76 -15.13
CA VAL A 22 25.43 -0.65 -13.92
C VAL A 22 24.48 0.56 -14.00
N GLY A 23 24.94 1.69 -14.55
CA GLY A 23 24.10 2.87 -14.75
C GLY A 23 22.90 2.60 -15.67
N ILE A 24 23.12 1.91 -16.80
CA ILE A 24 22.04 1.52 -17.73
C ILE A 24 21.06 0.56 -17.05
N LEU A 25 21.56 -0.45 -16.33
CA LEU A 25 20.71 -1.40 -15.61
C LEU A 25 19.89 -0.70 -14.53
N ALA A 26 20.51 0.18 -13.74
CA ALA A 26 19.84 0.93 -12.69
C ALA A 26 18.71 1.82 -13.24
N ALA A 27 18.94 2.50 -14.37
CA ALA A 27 17.93 3.35 -15.01
C ALA A 27 16.67 2.58 -15.44
N ILE A 28 16.81 1.31 -15.88
CA ILE A 28 15.68 0.47 -16.28
C ILE A 28 14.96 -0.15 -15.08
N VAL A 29 15.71 -0.52 -14.04
CA VAL A 29 15.22 -1.32 -12.92
C VAL A 29 14.49 -0.48 -11.87
N ILE A 30 15.00 0.71 -11.51
CA ILE A 30 14.43 1.58 -10.48
C ILE A 30 12.93 1.91 -10.67
N PRO A 31 12.44 2.34 -11.85
CA PRO A 31 11.04 2.75 -12.01
C PRO A 31 10.04 1.59 -11.82
N ARG A 32 10.49 0.33 -11.91
CA ARG A 32 9.61 -0.84 -11.71
C ARG A 32 9.27 -1.06 -10.24
N PHE A 33 10.11 -0.60 -9.31
CA PHE A 33 9.93 -0.84 -7.87
C PHE A 33 9.03 0.18 -7.18
N THR A 34 8.81 1.36 -7.77
CA THR A 34 8.09 2.45 -7.10
C THR A 34 6.57 2.38 -7.26
N GLY A 35 6.04 1.80 -8.34
CA GLY A 35 4.59 1.81 -8.63
C GLY A 35 3.73 0.74 -7.92
N SER A 36 4.32 -0.39 -7.49
CA SER A 36 3.54 -1.54 -7.01
C SER A 36 2.92 -1.31 -5.63
N ASN A 37 3.60 -0.59 -4.74
CA ASN A 37 3.16 -0.38 -3.37
C ASN A 37 1.90 0.50 -3.27
N ASP A 38 1.82 1.55 -4.09
CA ASP A 38 0.67 2.46 -4.05
C ASP A 38 -0.58 1.78 -4.61
N ILE A 39 -0.44 1.04 -5.71
CA ILE A 39 -1.53 0.24 -6.29
C ILE A 39 -2.06 -0.78 -5.27
N ALA A 40 -1.17 -1.43 -4.51
CA ALA A 40 -1.57 -2.36 -3.45
C ALA A 40 -2.38 -1.66 -2.35
N LYS A 41 -1.93 -0.50 -1.87
CA LYS A 41 -2.66 0.30 -0.88
C LYS A 41 -4.05 0.70 -1.37
N TYR A 42 -4.17 1.15 -2.62
CA TYR A 42 -5.48 1.49 -3.20
C TYR A 42 -6.43 0.28 -3.27
N ARG A 43 -5.92 -0.88 -3.70
CA ARG A 43 -6.72 -2.12 -3.75
C ARG A 43 -7.19 -2.57 -2.37
N VAL A 44 -6.32 -2.47 -1.36
CA VAL A 44 -6.68 -2.80 0.04
C VAL A 44 -7.72 -1.82 0.58
N ARG A 45 -7.56 -0.51 0.33
CA ARG A 45 -8.57 0.49 0.70
C ARG A 45 -9.92 0.16 0.07
N ASP A 46 -9.95 -0.11 -1.23
CA ASP A 46 -11.21 -0.40 -1.93
C ASP A 46 -11.87 -1.67 -1.41
N HIS A 47 -11.08 -2.69 -1.05
CA HIS A 47 -11.57 -3.87 -0.36
C HIS A 47 -12.19 -3.54 1.01
N TYR A 48 -11.51 -2.76 1.85
CA TYR A 48 -12.07 -2.30 3.13
C TYR A 48 -13.36 -1.52 2.95
N ARG A 49 -13.43 -0.63 1.95
CA ARG A 49 -14.65 0.12 1.64
C ARG A 49 -15.80 -0.80 1.27
N THR A 50 -15.57 -1.82 0.46
CA THR A 50 -16.59 -2.81 0.13
C THR A 50 -17.06 -3.58 1.36
N THR A 51 -16.14 -4.05 2.21
CA THR A 51 -16.48 -4.80 3.43
C THR A 51 -17.30 -3.95 4.40
N ILE A 52 -16.88 -2.72 4.67
CA ILE A 52 -17.61 -1.83 5.58
C ILE A 52 -18.98 -1.46 4.99
N ASN A 53 -19.07 -1.14 3.70
CA ASN A 53 -20.36 -0.84 3.07
C ASN A 53 -21.34 -2.03 3.16
N LYS A 54 -20.87 -3.27 3.00
CA LYS A 54 -21.72 -4.46 3.19
C LYS A 54 -22.25 -4.54 4.62
N ALA A 55 -21.37 -4.38 5.61
CA ALA A 55 -21.76 -4.39 7.01
C ALA A 55 -22.78 -3.27 7.34
N VAL A 56 -22.58 -2.07 6.75
CA VAL A 56 -23.50 -0.93 6.89
C VAL A 56 -24.88 -1.25 6.28
N GLU A 57 -24.93 -1.88 5.11
CA GLU A 57 -26.17 -2.32 4.46
C GLU A 57 -26.89 -3.39 5.30
N GLU A 58 -26.17 -4.39 5.83
CA GLU A 58 -26.70 -5.40 6.74
C GLU A 58 -27.24 -4.79 8.03
N TRP A 59 -26.55 -3.79 8.59
CA TRP A 59 -27.00 -3.05 9.77
C TRP A 59 -28.31 -2.33 9.51
N TYR A 60 -28.44 -1.66 8.36
CA TYR A 60 -29.68 -0.99 7.98
C TYR A 60 -30.85 -1.99 7.83
N ILE A 61 -30.61 -3.15 7.22
CA ILE A 61 -31.60 -4.22 7.09
C ILE A 61 -32.06 -4.72 8.46
N ALA A 62 -31.13 -4.90 9.41
CA ALA A 62 -31.44 -5.45 10.73
C ALA A 62 -32.09 -4.43 11.68
N LYS A 63 -31.65 -3.17 11.66
CA LYS A 63 -32.03 -2.16 12.66
C LYS A 63 -32.98 -1.08 12.11
N GLY A 64 -33.19 -1.04 10.80
CA GLY A 64 -34.03 -0.04 10.12
C GLY A 64 -33.47 1.39 10.16
N LYS A 65 -32.22 1.56 10.59
CA LYS A 65 -31.53 2.86 10.66
C LYS A 65 -30.07 2.70 10.27
N TRP A 66 -29.50 3.74 9.69
CA TRP A 66 -28.08 3.77 9.35
C TRP A 66 -27.21 3.84 10.61
N PRO A 67 -25.98 3.30 10.57
CA PRO A 67 -25.02 3.45 11.64
C PRO A 67 -24.54 4.91 11.75
N LEU A 68 -23.85 5.24 12.84
CA LEU A 68 -23.29 6.57 13.05
C LEU A 68 -22.27 6.92 11.95
N ASN A 69 -22.12 8.22 11.66
CA ASN A 69 -21.23 8.68 10.59
C ASN A 69 -19.76 8.36 10.85
N ASP A 70 -19.37 8.23 12.12
CA ASP A 70 -18.03 7.80 12.53
C ASP A 70 -17.89 6.27 12.65
N LEU A 71 -18.97 5.54 12.35
CA LEU A 71 -19.08 4.08 12.43
C LEU A 71 -18.79 3.52 13.84
N SER A 72 -18.84 4.34 14.89
CA SER A 72 -18.48 3.93 16.25
C SER A 72 -19.38 2.84 16.82
N ASP A 73 -20.63 2.77 16.36
CA ASP A 73 -21.60 1.75 16.76
C ASP A 73 -21.33 0.40 16.08
N ILE A 74 -21.23 0.38 14.76
CA ILE A 74 -20.97 -0.85 14.00
C ILE A 74 -19.54 -1.35 14.22
N GLY A 75 -18.57 -0.47 14.44
CA GLY A 75 -17.18 -0.82 14.73
C GLY A 75 -16.96 -1.43 16.11
N ALA A 76 -17.91 -1.27 17.03
CA ALA A 76 -17.88 -1.89 18.35
C ALA A 76 -18.64 -3.23 18.40
N ASP A 77 -19.40 -3.57 17.36
CA ASP A 77 -20.22 -4.78 17.29
C ASP A 77 -19.49 -5.91 16.52
N PRO A 78 -19.01 -6.95 17.23
CA PRO A 78 -18.25 -8.03 16.59
C PRO A 78 -19.05 -8.86 15.58
N ASN A 79 -20.39 -8.75 15.58
CA ASN A 79 -21.24 -9.47 14.64
C ASN A 79 -21.17 -8.88 13.22
N TYR A 80 -20.83 -7.60 13.10
CA TYR A 80 -20.73 -6.90 11.82
C TYR A 80 -19.27 -6.70 11.40
N LEU A 81 -18.43 -6.27 12.34
CA LEU A 81 -17.01 -6.05 12.11
C LEU A 81 -16.20 -6.75 13.22
N PRO A 82 -15.87 -8.05 13.05
CA PRO A 82 -15.22 -8.83 14.11
C PRO A 82 -13.83 -8.31 14.50
N GLU A 83 -13.13 -7.68 13.55
CA GLU A 83 -11.81 -7.08 13.76
C GLU A 83 -11.89 -5.56 14.02
N GLY A 84 -13.11 -5.01 14.10
CA GLY A 84 -13.35 -3.57 14.14
C GLY A 84 -13.09 -2.88 12.81
N ILE A 85 -12.97 -1.56 12.84
CA ILE A 85 -12.79 -0.74 11.63
C ILE A 85 -11.29 -0.62 11.32
N PRO A 86 -10.84 -1.08 10.13
CA PRO A 86 -9.45 -0.93 9.72
C PRO A 86 -9.09 0.53 9.44
N ILE A 87 -7.80 0.84 9.50
CA ILE A 87 -7.26 2.15 9.12
C ILE A 87 -7.01 2.18 7.61
N ASN A 88 -7.29 3.31 6.96
CA ASN A 88 -7.05 3.45 5.53
C ASN A 88 -5.54 3.40 5.21
N PRO A 89 -5.07 2.44 4.38
CA PRO A 89 -3.65 2.25 4.09
C PRO A 89 -3.02 3.34 3.22
N VAL A 90 -3.84 4.24 2.63
CA VAL A 90 -3.37 5.33 1.76
C VAL A 90 -3.04 6.59 2.56
N ASP A 91 -3.91 6.98 3.51
CA ASP A 91 -3.82 8.25 4.24
C ASP A 91 -3.78 8.11 5.77
N ASN A 92 -3.82 6.88 6.29
CA ASN A 92 -3.89 6.54 7.71
C ASN A 92 -5.07 7.16 8.47
N LYS A 93 -6.13 7.56 7.78
CA LYS A 93 -7.35 8.07 8.41
C LYS A 93 -8.34 6.95 8.69
N LYS A 94 -9.28 7.21 9.62
CA LYS A 94 -10.43 6.33 9.86
C LYS A 94 -11.45 6.49 8.73
N PHE A 95 -12.14 5.39 8.40
CA PHE A 95 -13.28 5.45 7.51
C PHE A 95 -14.44 6.19 8.18
N SER A 96 -15.21 6.93 7.38
CA SER A 96 -16.44 7.58 7.81
C SER A 96 -17.54 7.39 6.78
N LEU A 97 -18.78 7.32 7.25
CA LEU A 97 -19.96 7.23 6.41
C LEU A 97 -20.37 8.61 5.94
N ASN A 98 -20.61 8.75 4.63
CA ASN A 98 -21.23 9.94 4.08
C ASN A 98 -22.72 9.99 4.48
N ALA A 99 -23.15 11.09 5.10
CA ALA A 99 -24.51 11.26 5.61
C ALA A 99 -25.61 11.25 4.52
N THR A 100 -25.24 11.52 3.27
CA THR A 100 -26.19 11.60 2.14
C THR A 100 -26.17 10.32 1.29
N THR A 101 -24.99 9.77 1.02
CA THR A 101 -24.87 8.59 0.14
C THR A 101 -24.82 7.26 0.89
N HIS A 102 -24.64 7.30 2.21
CA HIS A 102 -24.44 6.12 3.06
C HIS A 102 -23.32 5.20 2.54
N ARG A 103 -22.28 5.80 1.97
CA ARG A 103 -21.07 5.12 1.51
C ARG A 103 -19.85 5.62 2.28
N VAL A 104 -18.90 4.73 2.50
CA VAL A 104 -17.61 5.09 3.12
C VAL A 104 -16.65 5.78 2.17
N ASN A 105 -15.84 6.69 2.72
CA ASN A 105 -14.80 7.46 2.03
C ASN A 105 -13.64 6.61 1.49
#